data_AF-S3D451-F1
#
_entry.id   AF-S3D451-F1
#
_cell.length_a   1.000
_cell.length_b   1.000
_cell.length_c   1.000
_cell.angle_alpha   90.00
_cell.angle_beta   90.00
_cell.angle_gamma   90.00
#
_symmetry.space_group_name_H-M   'P 1'
#
loop_
_entity.id
_entity.type
_entity.pdbx_description
1 polymer ?
#
loop_
_entity_poly.entity_id
_entity_poly.type
_entity_poly.pdbx_seq_one_letter_code
_entity_poly.pdbx_strand_id
1 'polypeptide(L)'
;MTLILPSALPLPLLSTILDTLFTNFQAPTISLLSSPALSTAAAGLRSGLVVDVGWRETVVTSVYEYREVQTLRSTRATKLLGEEILMMLSRLINPELSQMKNPDARAAARELLSFEECEEVVTRMAWCGPGQNKSPPEEHTDGLASVKEEDEFRSSMRSLKIWGGTETEPQVSIPLKSCSPPRTLEVAFSNLSDPCEDALFAKGVPESELDDEEMPLHLLIYRSLLKLPTDVRSICMARIILVGGGSKLPGLKSRVLNELSTLVQQRGWNNVQGKAVEAYRNNPKLNKARSRNFDDGPIPVTAGQEVPAYLQPHDEDPIEEALRRESRKRNPPMEEGSLRAIDSLGAWSGGSLLSHLKVPAVSVIDKDQWLQHGSLGASRGGEISVSSRQSMGPGAFKTAGGGGDRSSWTLGLWA
;
A
#
# COMPACT_ATOMS: atom_id res chain seq x y z
N MET A 1 -1.00 18.69 -23.39
CA MET A 1 -1.31 18.91 -21.95
C MET A 1 -1.11 17.58 -21.22
N THR A 2 -0.60 17.57 -19.99
CA THR A 2 -0.36 16.32 -19.24
C THR A 2 -1.30 16.23 -18.05
N LEU A 3 -1.99 15.10 -17.91
CA LEU A 3 -2.85 14.78 -16.77
C LEU A 3 -2.21 13.66 -15.95
N ILE A 4 -2.14 13.89 -14.65
CA ILE A 4 -1.63 12.93 -13.68
C ILE A 4 -2.82 12.40 -12.92
N LEU A 5 -3.10 11.11 -13.07
CA LEU A 5 -4.34 10.51 -12.60
C LEU A 5 -4.06 9.31 -11.69
N PRO A 6 -4.90 9.10 -10.66
CA PRO A 6 -4.94 7.83 -9.98
C PRO A 6 -5.32 6.72 -10.97
N SER A 7 -4.72 5.56 -10.80
CA SER A 7 -4.88 4.41 -11.69
C SER A 7 -6.28 3.81 -11.63
N ALA A 8 -7.01 4.09 -10.54
CA ALA A 8 -8.36 3.60 -10.33
C ALA A 8 -9.45 4.65 -10.58
N LEU A 9 -9.14 5.73 -11.32
CA LEU A 9 -10.13 6.74 -11.67
C LEU A 9 -11.21 6.13 -12.58
N PRO A 10 -12.51 6.19 -12.20
CA PRO A 10 -13.58 5.66 -13.02
C PRO A 10 -13.66 6.30 -14.41
N LEU A 11 -13.86 5.48 -15.44
CA LEU A 11 -13.97 5.92 -16.84
C LEU A 11 -15.01 7.03 -17.06
N PRO A 12 -16.21 7.04 -16.44
CA PRO A 12 -17.16 8.13 -16.63
C PRO A 12 -16.59 9.49 -16.19
N LEU A 13 -15.86 9.52 -15.06
CA LEU A 13 -15.23 10.74 -14.56
C LEU A 13 -14.08 11.18 -15.47
N LEU A 14 -13.27 10.23 -15.94
CA LEU A 14 -12.21 10.51 -16.90
C LEU A 14 -12.79 11.08 -18.21
N SER A 15 -13.87 10.50 -18.73
CA SER A 15 -14.55 10.99 -19.94
C SER A 15 -15.02 12.42 -19.74
N THR A 16 -15.68 12.74 -18.62
CA THR A 16 -16.14 14.12 -18.34
C THR A 16 -14.96 15.10 -18.27
N ILE A 17 -13.84 14.71 -17.68
CA ILE A 17 -12.62 15.53 -17.62
C ILE A 17 -12.07 15.76 -19.04
N LEU A 18 -11.92 14.70 -19.83
CA LEU A 18 -11.41 14.78 -21.20
C LEU A 18 -12.33 15.60 -22.10
N ASP A 19 -13.64 15.37 -22.04
CA ASP A 19 -14.67 16.14 -22.74
C ASP A 19 -14.52 17.63 -22.42
N THR A 20 -14.44 17.98 -21.13
CA THR A 20 -14.28 19.37 -20.69
C THR A 20 -12.97 19.98 -21.23
N LEU A 21 -11.86 19.25 -21.19
CA LEU A 21 -10.55 19.75 -21.65
C LEU A 21 -10.47 19.91 -23.17
N PHE A 22 -11.08 19.00 -23.94
CA PHE A 22 -11.09 19.09 -25.40
C PHE A 22 -12.09 20.11 -25.93
N THR A 23 -13.26 20.27 -25.29
CA THR A 23 -14.31 21.20 -25.72
C THR A 23 -14.08 22.62 -25.22
N ASN A 24 -13.92 22.80 -23.91
CA ASN A 24 -13.84 24.14 -23.29
C ASN A 24 -12.44 24.71 -23.32
N PHE A 25 -11.42 23.89 -23.04
CA PHE A 25 -10.01 24.34 -23.03
C PHE A 25 -9.30 24.16 -24.37
N GLN A 26 -9.96 23.51 -25.35
CA GLN A 26 -9.45 23.28 -26.70
C GLN A 26 -8.03 22.69 -26.73
N ALA A 27 -7.69 21.84 -25.76
CA ALA A 27 -6.37 21.19 -25.72
C ALA A 27 -6.16 20.37 -27.01
N PRO A 28 -5.05 20.54 -27.75
CA PRO A 28 -4.84 19.79 -28.99
C PRO A 28 -4.58 18.31 -28.71
N THR A 29 -3.81 18.03 -27.66
CA THR A 29 -3.45 16.68 -27.22
C THR A 29 -3.42 16.60 -25.69
N ILE A 30 -3.85 15.45 -25.16
CA ILE A 30 -3.83 15.16 -23.72
C ILE A 30 -3.04 13.87 -23.49
N SER A 31 -2.07 13.92 -22.58
CA SER A 31 -1.22 12.80 -22.19
C SER A 31 -1.58 12.35 -20.78
N LEU A 32 -1.96 11.08 -20.60
CA LEU A 32 -2.33 10.51 -19.30
C LEU A 32 -1.14 9.77 -18.67
N LEU A 33 -0.84 10.10 -17.41
CA LEU A 33 0.22 9.48 -16.62
C LEU A 33 -0.32 8.99 -15.28
N SER A 34 0.21 7.86 -14.82
CA SER A 34 -0.15 7.25 -13.55
C SER A 34 0.51 7.99 -12.37
N SER A 35 -0.30 8.39 -11.40
CA SER A 35 0.16 9.02 -10.14
C SER A 35 1.19 8.16 -9.38
N PRO A 36 0.95 6.86 -9.09
CA PRO A 36 1.94 6.04 -8.36
C PRO A 36 3.23 5.81 -9.17
N ALA A 37 3.15 5.63 -10.49
CA ALA A 37 4.35 5.51 -11.33
C ALA A 37 5.20 6.79 -11.28
N LEU A 38 4.56 7.96 -11.34
CA LEU A 38 5.23 9.25 -11.24
C LEU A 38 5.78 9.52 -9.83
N SER A 39 5.08 9.13 -8.77
CA SER A 39 5.60 9.21 -7.40
C SER A 39 6.86 8.36 -7.21
N THR A 40 6.93 7.20 -7.88
CA THR A 40 8.12 6.35 -7.88
C THR A 40 9.27 7.02 -8.64
N ALA A 41 8.99 7.59 -9.82
CA ALA A 41 9.98 8.33 -10.59
C ALA A 41 10.50 9.57 -9.86
N ALA A 42 9.63 10.28 -9.13
CA ALA A 42 9.96 11.45 -8.32
C ALA A 42 10.85 11.10 -7.11
N ALA A 43 10.85 9.85 -6.66
CA ALA A 43 11.80 9.33 -5.67
C ALA A 43 13.15 8.91 -6.27
N GLY A 44 13.34 9.06 -7.60
CA GLY A 44 14.53 8.58 -8.30
C GLY A 44 14.56 7.06 -8.50
N LEU A 45 13.42 6.38 -8.37
CA LEU A 45 13.32 4.92 -8.43
C LEU A 45 12.59 4.46 -9.68
N ARG A 46 12.85 3.20 -10.07
CA ARG A 46 12.14 2.49 -11.15
C ARG A 46 11.01 1.60 -10.64
N SER A 47 11.16 1.11 -9.41
CA SER A 47 10.25 0.16 -8.75
C SER A 47 10.15 0.50 -7.28
N GLY A 48 8.98 0.28 -6.67
CA GLY A 48 8.70 0.53 -5.27
C GLY A 48 7.24 0.27 -4.91
N LEU A 49 6.92 0.36 -3.63
CA LEU A 49 5.54 0.30 -3.12
C LEU A 49 5.09 1.71 -2.77
N VAL A 50 4.15 2.27 -3.52
CA VAL A 50 3.59 3.59 -3.25
C VAL A 50 2.36 3.44 -2.36
N VAL A 51 2.39 4.11 -1.21
CA VAL A 51 1.31 4.19 -0.23
C VAL A 51 0.79 5.62 -0.24
N ASP A 52 -0.31 5.87 -0.95
CA ASP A 52 -0.96 7.17 -1.04
C ASP A 52 -2.03 7.30 0.03
N VAL A 53 -1.72 8.00 1.12
CA VAL A 53 -2.66 8.31 2.20
C VAL A 53 -3.41 9.58 1.84
N GLY A 54 -4.49 9.40 1.07
CA GLY A 54 -5.33 10.47 0.58
C GLY A 54 -6.33 10.97 1.62
N TRP A 55 -7.29 11.78 1.15
CA TRP A 55 -8.37 12.29 1.99
C TRP A 55 -9.45 11.23 2.25
N ARG A 56 -9.98 10.63 1.18
CA ARG A 56 -11.11 9.69 1.27
C ARG A 56 -10.68 8.23 1.42
N GLU A 57 -9.56 7.86 0.82
CA GLU A 57 -9.07 6.49 0.80
C GLU A 57 -7.54 6.49 0.86
N THR A 58 -6.99 5.38 1.34
CA THR A 58 -5.58 5.04 1.21
C THR A 58 -5.41 4.02 0.11
N VAL A 59 -4.52 4.29 -0.84
CA VAL A 59 -4.24 3.40 -1.97
C VAL A 59 -2.81 2.90 -1.90
N VAL A 60 -2.62 1.59 -1.98
CA VAL A 60 -1.30 0.96 -2.02
C VAL A 60 -1.09 0.34 -3.38
N THR A 61 -0.18 0.93 -4.17
CA THR A 61 0.16 0.48 -5.52
C THR A 61 1.60 0.03 -5.60
N SER A 62 1.79 -1.20 -6.08
CA SER A 62 3.11 -1.77 -6.35
C SER A 62 3.53 -1.41 -7.76
N VAL A 63 4.67 -0.74 -7.89
CA VAL A 63 5.25 -0.32 -9.16
C VAL A 63 6.53 -1.12 -9.40
N TYR A 64 6.64 -1.74 -10.57
CA TYR A 64 7.82 -2.44 -11.03
C TYR A 64 8.19 -2.00 -12.44
N GLU A 65 9.41 -1.48 -12.62
CA GLU A 65 9.88 -0.98 -13.92
C GLU A 65 8.91 0.04 -14.53
N TYR A 66 8.47 1.01 -13.72
CA TYR A 66 7.49 2.04 -14.06
C TYR A 66 6.08 1.54 -14.45
N ARG A 67 5.81 0.24 -14.27
CA ARG A 67 4.49 -0.35 -14.51
C ARG A 67 3.84 -0.72 -13.20
N GLU A 68 2.53 -0.51 -13.12
CA GLU A 68 1.76 -0.97 -11.99
C GLU A 68 1.55 -2.48 -12.08
N VAL A 69 1.82 -3.16 -10.98
CA VAL A 69 1.66 -4.62 -10.85
C VAL A 69 0.36 -4.95 -10.12
N GLN A 70 0.09 -4.23 -9.03
CA GLN A 70 -1.04 -4.49 -8.15
C GLN A 70 -1.42 -3.23 -7.39
N THR A 71 -2.72 -3.03 -7.21
CA THR A 71 -3.28 -1.94 -6.40
C THR A 71 -4.29 -2.51 -5.40
N LEU A 72 -4.20 -2.08 -4.14
CA LEU A 72 -5.21 -2.30 -3.10
C LEU A 72 -5.65 -0.96 -2.52
N ARG A 73 -6.85 -0.90 -1.95
CA ARG A 73 -7.40 0.31 -1.33
C ARG A 73 -7.96 0.01 0.06
N SER A 74 -8.12 1.08 0.84
CA SER A 74 -8.89 1.10 2.08
C SER A 74 -9.56 2.45 2.22
N THR A 75 -10.77 2.47 2.75
CA THR A 75 -11.50 3.69 3.11
C THR A 75 -10.92 4.41 4.33
N ARG A 76 -9.98 3.78 5.06
CA ARG A 76 -9.25 4.41 6.16
C ARG A 76 -8.23 5.41 5.60
N ALA A 77 -8.48 6.68 5.85
CA ALA A 77 -7.73 7.81 5.31
C ALA A 77 -7.88 9.05 6.20
N THR A 78 -7.41 10.21 5.77
CA THR A 78 -7.41 11.40 6.65
C THR A 78 -8.80 11.95 6.95
N LYS A 79 -9.82 11.65 6.12
CA LYS A 79 -11.22 11.99 6.44
C LYS A 79 -11.66 11.30 7.74
N LEU A 80 -11.37 10.01 7.89
CA LEU A 80 -11.71 9.27 9.10
C LEU A 80 -10.93 9.81 10.31
N LEU A 81 -9.67 10.21 10.11
CA LEU A 81 -8.88 10.88 11.16
C LEU A 81 -9.53 12.20 11.60
N GLY A 82 -10.04 13.01 10.66
CA GLY A 82 -10.80 14.22 10.98
C GLY A 82 -12.09 13.92 11.75
N GLU A 83 -12.80 12.85 11.40
CA GLU A 83 -14.00 12.41 12.13
C GLU A 83 -13.68 11.92 13.55
N GLU A 84 -12.56 11.23 13.76
CA GLU A 84 -12.14 10.79 15.10
C GLU A 84 -11.63 11.96 15.96
N ILE A 85 -10.96 12.96 15.37
CA ILE A 85 -10.61 14.23 16.04
C ILE A 85 -11.88 14.98 16.44
N LEU A 86 -12.86 15.10 15.53
CA LEU A 86 -14.16 15.70 15.81
C LEU A 86 -14.81 15.02 17.03
N MET A 87 -14.88 13.70 17.02
CA MET A 87 -15.46 12.93 18.13
C MET A 87 -14.71 13.15 19.45
N MET A 88 -13.39 13.15 19.42
CA MET A 88 -12.56 13.39 20.60
C MET A 88 -12.80 14.79 21.19
N LEU A 89 -12.76 15.84 20.35
CA LEU A 89 -13.00 17.22 20.80
C LEU A 89 -14.44 17.42 21.28
N SER A 90 -15.43 16.87 20.57
CA SER A 90 -16.84 16.99 20.96
C SER A 90 -17.11 16.30 22.31
N ARG A 91 -16.50 15.14 22.59
CA ARG A 91 -16.62 14.47 23.90
C ARG A 91 -16.04 15.30 25.05
N LEU A 92 -14.99 16.07 24.79
CA LEU A 92 -14.44 17.00 25.79
C LEU A 92 -15.35 18.20 26.03
N ILE A 93 -16.09 18.66 25.02
CA ILE A 93 -17.05 19.76 25.14
C ILE A 93 -18.34 19.29 25.83
N ASN A 94 -18.87 18.14 25.41
CA ASN A 94 -20.08 17.54 25.95
C ASN A 94 -19.83 16.07 26.32
N PRO A 95 -19.54 15.76 27.59
CA PRO A 95 -19.28 14.41 28.06
C PRO A 95 -20.44 13.42 27.83
N GLU A 96 -21.67 13.91 27.72
CA GLU A 96 -22.88 13.08 27.49
C GLU A 96 -22.84 12.35 26.14
N LEU A 97 -22.07 12.86 25.16
CA LEU A 97 -21.84 12.20 23.88
C LEU A 97 -21.21 10.80 24.04
N SER A 98 -20.51 10.55 25.14
CA SER A 98 -19.91 9.24 25.41
C SER A 98 -20.95 8.16 25.73
N GLN A 99 -22.17 8.55 26.11
CA GLN A 99 -23.27 7.64 26.44
C GLN A 99 -24.20 7.37 25.24
N MET A 100 -24.06 8.17 24.17
CA MET A 100 -24.87 8.03 22.96
C MET A 100 -24.34 6.92 22.05
N LYS A 101 -25.21 6.38 21.20
CA LYS A 101 -24.79 5.47 20.13
C LYS A 101 -23.92 6.22 19.12
N ASN A 102 -22.92 5.55 18.55
CA ASN A 102 -21.97 6.15 17.59
C ASN A 102 -22.60 6.99 16.45
N PRO A 103 -23.66 6.56 15.74
CA PRO A 103 -24.23 7.38 14.66
C PRO A 103 -24.87 8.68 15.18
N ASP A 104 -25.60 8.61 16.30
CA ASP A 104 -26.26 9.77 16.91
C ASP A 104 -25.22 10.74 17.49
N ALA A 105 -24.18 10.18 18.14
CA ALA A 105 -23.07 10.96 18.67
C ALA A 105 -22.31 11.71 17.57
N ARG A 106 -22.08 11.08 16.41
CA ARG A 106 -21.43 11.73 15.25
C ARG A 106 -22.29 12.83 14.65
N ALA A 107 -23.62 12.67 14.61
CA ALA A 107 -24.52 13.71 14.14
C ALA A 107 -24.47 14.94 15.08
N ALA A 108 -24.61 14.71 16.38
CA ALA A 108 -24.53 15.77 17.39
C ALA A 108 -23.14 16.45 17.42
N ALA A 109 -22.05 15.70 17.24
CA ALA A 109 -20.70 16.25 17.14
C ALA A 109 -20.55 17.24 15.97
N ARG A 110 -21.11 16.91 14.80
CA ARG A 110 -21.10 17.77 13.60
C ARG A 110 -21.91 19.06 13.76
N GLU A 111 -22.87 19.10 14.69
CA GLU A 111 -23.58 20.33 15.04
C GLU A 111 -22.77 21.24 15.97
N LEU A 112 -21.83 20.66 16.74
CA LEU A 112 -21.01 21.40 17.71
C LEU A 112 -19.75 22.01 17.11
N LEU A 113 -19.15 21.34 16.13
CA LEU A 113 -17.87 21.71 15.52
C LEU A 113 -17.91 21.58 14.01
N SER A 114 -17.33 22.55 13.32
CA SER A 114 -17.18 22.49 11.86
C SER A 114 -16.09 21.50 11.48
N PHE A 115 -16.23 20.95 10.27
CA PHE A 115 -15.26 20.01 9.72
C PHE A 115 -13.92 20.70 9.41
N GLU A 116 -13.97 21.95 8.96
CA GLU A 116 -12.81 22.77 8.62
C GLU A 116 -11.90 23.03 9.83
N GLU A 117 -12.49 23.34 11.00
CA GLU A 117 -11.71 23.48 12.23
C GLU A 117 -11.08 22.16 12.67
N CYS A 118 -11.77 21.03 12.49
CA CYS A 118 -11.21 19.72 12.80
C CYS A 118 -10.02 19.38 11.88
N GLU A 119 -10.10 19.68 10.59
CA GLU A 119 -8.99 19.51 9.65
C GLU A 119 -7.79 20.43 9.98
N GLU A 120 -8.04 21.65 10.47
CA GLU A 120 -7.00 22.54 10.97
C GLU A 120 -6.28 21.92 12.18
N VAL A 121 -7.02 21.33 13.13
CA VAL A 121 -6.46 20.63 14.29
C VAL A 121 -5.67 19.40 13.84
N VAL A 122 -6.18 18.60 12.90
CA VAL A 122 -5.44 17.46 12.32
C VAL A 122 -4.10 17.92 11.75
N THR A 123 -4.11 18.99 10.95
CA THR A 123 -2.91 19.44 10.24
C THR A 123 -1.84 20.01 11.18
N ARG A 124 -2.25 20.63 12.30
CA ARG A 124 -1.32 21.30 13.22
C ARG A 124 -0.89 20.46 14.41
N MET A 125 -1.78 19.62 14.91
CA MET A 125 -1.65 19.03 16.25
C MET A 125 -1.70 17.50 16.24
N ALA A 126 -2.27 16.86 15.22
CA ALA A 126 -2.32 15.40 15.18
C ALA A 126 -0.93 14.81 14.93
N TRP A 127 -0.68 13.68 15.57
CA TRP A 127 0.54 12.90 15.42
C TRP A 127 0.25 11.42 15.62
N CYS A 128 1.18 10.56 15.23
CA CYS A 128 1.05 9.12 15.36
C CYS A 128 1.94 8.58 16.48
N GLY A 129 1.33 7.83 17.40
CA GLY A 129 2.04 7.19 18.50
C GLY A 129 3.01 6.11 18.01
N PRO A 130 4.17 5.92 18.67
CA PRO A 130 4.93 4.67 18.57
C PRO A 130 4.06 3.48 18.97
N GLY A 131 4.20 2.38 18.23
CA GLY A 131 3.46 1.15 18.48
C GLY A 131 3.73 0.58 19.86
N GLN A 132 2.79 -0.19 20.40
CA GLN A 132 2.90 -0.76 21.74
C GLN A 132 4.03 -1.81 21.87
N ASN A 133 4.54 -2.32 20.74
CA ASN A 133 5.60 -3.32 20.72
C ASN A 133 6.98 -2.67 20.92
N LYS A 134 7.52 -2.83 22.13
CA LYS A 134 8.84 -2.34 22.57
C LYS A 134 10.01 -3.20 22.08
N SER A 135 9.93 -3.86 20.93
CA SER A 135 11.13 -4.47 20.34
C SER A 135 11.86 -3.40 19.52
N PRO A 136 13.06 -2.97 19.92
CA PRO A 136 13.90 -2.21 18.99
C PRO A 136 14.10 -3.07 17.73
N PRO A 137 14.11 -2.46 16.53
CA PRO A 137 14.43 -3.21 15.32
C PRO A 137 15.83 -3.82 15.48
N GLU A 138 15.94 -5.15 15.41
CA GLU A 138 17.23 -5.80 15.20
C GLU A 138 17.70 -5.44 13.79
N GLU A 139 18.56 -4.43 13.70
CA GLU A 139 19.26 -4.12 12.46
C GLU A 139 20.31 -5.19 12.21
N HIS A 140 20.17 -5.92 11.10
CA HIS A 140 21.24 -6.71 10.51
C HIS A 140 22.40 -5.76 10.18
N THR A 141 23.39 -5.72 11.08
CA THR A 141 24.64 -4.97 10.91
C THR A 141 25.56 -5.77 10.00
N ASP A 142 25.37 -5.63 8.69
CA ASP A 142 26.39 -6.03 7.73
C ASP A 142 26.94 -4.77 7.03
N GLY A 143 28.13 -4.33 7.48
CA GLY A 143 28.97 -3.37 6.77
C GLY A 143 28.73 -1.87 7.06
N LEU A 144 29.66 -1.29 7.83
CA LEU A 144 29.90 0.15 8.08
C LEU A 144 28.84 0.86 8.94
N ALA A 145 29.29 1.37 10.10
CA ALA A 145 28.49 2.19 11.00
C ALA A 145 28.08 3.51 10.31
N SER A 146 26.91 3.52 9.67
CA SER A 146 26.25 4.75 9.25
C SER A 146 25.89 5.55 10.50
N VAL A 147 26.21 6.85 10.49
CA VAL A 147 25.76 7.82 11.49
C VAL A 147 24.26 7.64 11.66
N LYS A 148 23.81 7.33 12.89
CA LYS A 148 22.39 7.22 13.21
C LYS A 148 21.78 8.60 13.08
N GLU A 149 21.16 8.89 11.94
CA GLU A 149 20.19 9.96 11.84
C GLU A 149 18.98 9.53 12.67
N GLU A 150 19.01 9.81 13.98
CA GLU A 150 17.81 9.69 14.79
C GLU A 150 16.76 10.64 14.19
N ASP A 151 15.59 10.09 13.88
CA ASP A 151 14.42 10.83 13.44
C ASP A 151 14.18 12.01 14.40
N GLU A 152 14.37 13.26 13.91
CA GLU A 152 14.32 14.50 14.70
C GLU A 152 13.03 14.60 15.52
N PHE A 153 11.95 14.00 15.00
CA PHE A 153 10.67 13.87 15.66
C PHE A 153 10.76 13.08 16.97
N ARG A 154 11.47 11.95 16.99
CA ARG A 154 11.65 11.11 18.19
C ARG A 154 12.49 11.82 19.25
N SER A 155 13.52 12.56 18.83
CA SER A 155 14.33 13.39 19.73
C SER A 155 13.48 14.48 20.39
N SER A 156 12.64 15.16 19.60
CA SER A 156 11.71 16.19 20.08
C SER A 156 10.68 15.62 21.06
N MET A 157 10.08 14.45 20.78
CA MET A 157 9.13 13.80 21.69
C MET A 157 9.77 13.34 23.01
N ARG A 158 11.02 12.88 22.96
CA ARG A 158 11.78 12.53 24.18
C ARG A 158 12.07 13.78 25.01
N SER A 159 12.42 14.90 24.37
CA SER A 159 12.60 16.20 25.02
C SER A 159 11.32 16.68 25.72
N LEU A 160 10.16 16.46 25.10
CA LEU A 160 8.84 16.74 25.66
C LEU A 160 8.40 15.77 26.79
N LYS A 161 9.25 14.81 27.19
CA LYS A 161 8.96 13.78 28.21
C LYS A 161 7.66 12.99 27.98
N ILE A 162 7.19 12.92 26.75
CA ILE A 162 6.01 12.10 26.38
C ILE A 162 6.32 10.60 26.60
N TRP A 163 7.60 10.24 26.59
CA TRP A 163 8.11 8.87 26.75
C TRP A 163 9.02 8.78 27.98
N GLY A 164 8.42 8.66 29.17
CA GLY A 164 9.14 8.50 30.43
C GLY A 164 8.41 9.14 31.60
N GLY A 165 7.82 8.32 32.47
CA GLY A 165 6.88 8.74 33.50
C GLY A 165 7.45 9.69 34.57
N THR A 166 7.26 10.99 34.37
CA THR A 166 7.28 11.98 35.46
C THR A 166 6.11 12.97 35.35
N GLU A 167 5.21 12.83 36.33
CA GLU A 167 4.22 13.70 37.02
C GLU A 167 3.35 14.76 36.32
N THR A 168 3.67 15.34 35.15
CA THR A 168 2.72 16.22 34.44
C THR A 168 2.82 16.11 32.92
N GLU A 169 1.78 15.57 32.28
CA GLU A 169 1.68 15.53 30.82
C GLU A 169 1.52 16.95 30.24
N PRO A 170 2.19 17.28 29.13
CA PRO A 170 2.06 18.60 28.52
C PRO A 170 0.63 18.79 28.01
N GLN A 171 -0.02 19.87 28.47
CA GLN A 171 -1.33 20.30 27.98
C GLN A 171 -1.17 21.26 26.80
N VAL A 172 -2.07 21.13 25.84
CA VAL A 172 -2.17 21.98 24.65
C VAL A 172 -3.53 22.64 24.62
N SER A 173 -3.50 23.96 24.45
CA SER A 173 -4.70 24.79 24.30
C SER A 173 -5.16 24.83 22.84
N ILE A 174 -6.36 24.31 22.56
CA ILE A 174 -6.98 24.31 21.24
C ILE A 174 -8.12 25.33 21.22
N PRO A 175 -7.98 26.49 20.55
CA PRO A 175 -9.04 27.48 20.43
C PRO A 175 -10.07 27.05 19.38
N LEU A 176 -11.34 26.92 19.78
CA LEU A 176 -12.46 26.51 18.93
C LEU A 176 -13.44 27.67 18.76
N LYS A 177 -13.70 28.07 17.51
CA LYS A 177 -14.57 29.20 17.17
C LYS A 177 -15.94 28.75 16.68
N SER A 178 -16.10 27.53 16.18
CA SER A 178 -17.40 27.02 15.73
C SER A 178 -18.37 26.78 16.89
N CYS A 179 -17.85 26.55 18.10
CA CYS A 179 -18.70 26.39 19.27
C CYS A 179 -19.44 27.69 19.62
N SER A 180 -20.67 27.56 20.10
CA SER A 180 -21.43 28.68 20.68
C SER A 180 -21.68 28.43 22.17
N PRO A 181 -21.04 29.17 23.09
CA PRO A 181 -20.01 30.19 22.86
C PRO A 181 -18.66 29.60 22.42
N PRO A 182 -17.77 30.39 21.78
CA PRO A 182 -16.40 29.98 21.48
C PRO A 182 -15.64 29.57 22.74
N ARG A 183 -14.84 28.51 22.66
CA ARG A 183 -14.16 27.91 23.82
C ARG A 183 -12.74 27.51 23.46
N THR A 184 -11.84 27.58 24.43
CA THR A 184 -10.51 26.98 24.32
C THR A 184 -10.49 25.71 25.16
N LEU A 185 -10.11 24.59 24.53
CA LEU A 185 -9.98 23.31 25.23
C LEU A 185 -8.53 23.07 25.61
N GLU A 186 -8.31 22.62 26.85
CA GLU A 186 -7.02 22.10 27.28
C GLU A 186 -7.02 20.59 27.11
N VAL A 187 -6.13 20.10 26.25
CA VAL A 187 -6.03 18.67 25.90
C VAL A 187 -4.63 18.18 26.19
N ALA A 188 -4.50 17.02 26.82
CA ALA A 188 -3.20 16.38 26.98
C ALA A 188 -2.62 16.03 25.60
N PHE A 189 -1.35 16.35 25.35
CA PHE A 189 -0.72 16.14 24.05
C PHE A 189 -0.71 14.67 23.61
N SER A 190 -0.64 13.75 24.58
CA SER A 190 -0.77 12.30 24.42
C SER A 190 -2.06 11.90 23.68
N ASN A 191 -3.19 12.48 24.09
CA ASN A 191 -4.52 12.16 23.55
C ASN A 191 -4.71 12.58 22.09
N LEU A 192 -3.87 13.47 21.56
CA LEU A 192 -3.92 13.87 20.15
C LEU A 192 -3.42 12.76 19.20
N SER A 193 -2.81 11.71 19.74
CA SER A 193 -2.41 10.54 18.97
C SER A 193 -3.51 9.47 18.82
N ASP A 194 -4.43 9.37 19.79
CA ASP A 194 -5.46 8.33 19.79
C ASP A 194 -6.35 8.33 18.53
N PRO A 195 -6.78 9.49 17.98
CA PRO A 195 -7.53 9.52 16.73
C PRO A 195 -6.76 8.91 15.54
N CYS A 196 -5.42 9.02 15.52
CA CYS A 196 -4.61 8.35 14.51
C CYS A 196 -4.61 6.83 14.70
N GLU A 197 -4.53 6.36 15.94
CA GLU A 197 -4.59 4.94 16.26
C GLU A 197 -5.92 4.32 15.83
N ASP A 198 -7.01 5.01 16.10
CA ASP A 198 -8.35 4.52 15.79
C ASP A 198 -8.64 4.61 14.29
N ALA A 199 -8.30 5.73 13.63
CA ALA A 199 -8.61 5.95 12.21
C ALA A 199 -7.71 5.16 11.26
N LEU A 200 -6.39 5.12 11.48
CA LEU A 200 -5.45 4.50 10.52
C LEU A 200 -5.04 3.08 10.91
N PHE A 201 -5.05 2.75 12.20
CA PHE A 201 -4.60 1.45 12.72
C PHE A 201 -5.71 0.57 13.27
N ALA A 202 -6.94 1.07 13.41
CA ALA A 202 -8.09 0.36 13.99
C ALA A 202 -7.77 -0.28 15.34
N LYS A 203 -7.08 0.47 16.21
CA LYS A 203 -6.67 -0.02 17.52
C LYS A 203 -7.87 -0.54 18.32
N GLY A 204 -7.73 -1.75 18.87
CA GLY A 204 -8.79 -2.38 19.66
C GLY A 204 -9.87 -3.11 18.86
N VAL A 205 -9.85 -3.04 17.53
CA VAL A 205 -10.77 -3.80 16.67
C VAL A 205 -10.05 -5.04 16.13
N PRO A 206 -10.57 -6.26 16.36
CA PRO A 206 -9.95 -7.47 15.82
C PRO A 206 -10.13 -7.55 14.30
N GLU A 207 -9.17 -8.14 13.60
CA GLU A 207 -9.19 -8.27 12.13
C GLU A 207 -10.44 -8.97 11.57
N SER A 208 -11.11 -9.81 12.37
CA SER A 208 -12.34 -10.50 11.97
C SER A 208 -13.57 -9.61 11.90
N GLU A 209 -13.53 -8.45 12.56
CA GLU A 209 -14.64 -7.48 12.58
C GLU A 209 -14.47 -6.38 11.54
N LEU A 210 -13.28 -6.27 10.94
CA LEU A 210 -12.98 -5.28 9.93
C LEU A 210 -13.58 -5.70 8.58
N ASP A 211 -14.23 -4.75 7.93
CA ASP A 211 -14.68 -4.91 6.56
C ASP A 211 -13.46 -5.00 5.60
N ASP A 212 -13.65 -5.66 4.47
CA ASP A 212 -12.61 -5.84 3.46
C ASP A 212 -12.12 -4.50 2.91
N GLU A 213 -13.01 -3.50 2.84
CA GLU A 213 -12.71 -2.14 2.38
C GLU A 213 -12.21 -1.20 3.50
N GLU A 214 -12.11 -1.68 4.75
CA GLU A 214 -11.75 -0.87 5.92
C GLU A 214 -10.44 -1.34 6.58
N MET A 215 -9.54 -1.89 5.77
CA MET A 215 -8.25 -2.41 6.25
C MET A 215 -7.35 -1.33 6.86
N PRO A 216 -6.75 -1.57 8.04
CA PRO A 216 -5.73 -0.71 8.64
C PRO A 216 -4.49 -0.59 7.78
N LEU A 217 -3.76 0.52 7.91
CA LEU A 217 -2.65 0.88 7.02
C LEU A 217 -1.56 -0.19 6.94
N HIS A 218 -1.11 -0.68 8.10
CA HIS A 218 -0.07 -1.71 8.22
C HIS A 218 -0.52 -3.07 7.61
N LEU A 219 -1.78 -3.46 7.81
CA LEU A 219 -2.36 -4.67 7.23
C LEU A 219 -2.58 -4.56 5.72
N LEU A 220 -3.01 -3.38 5.24
CA LEU A 220 -3.18 -3.09 3.83
C LEU A 220 -1.83 -3.23 3.08
N ILE A 221 -0.76 -2.67 3.66
CA ILE A 221 0.60 -2.77 3.11
C ILE A 221 1.09 -4.22 3.12
N TYR A 222 0.95 -4.92 4.25
CA TYR A 222 1.34 -6.33 4.38
C TYR A 222 0.62 -7.21 3.36
N ARG A 223 -0.72 -7.08 3.24
CA ARG A 223 -1.52 -7.82 2.25
C ARG A 223 -1.15 -7.46 0.81
N SER A 224 -0.76 -6.22 0.55
CA SER A 224 -0.28 -5.80 -0.77
C SER A 224 1.00 -6.54 -1.13
N LEU A 225 2.00 -6.53 -0.23
CA LEU A 225 3.27 -7.21 -0.40
C LEU A 225 3.12 -8.74 -0.52
N LEU A 226 2.21 -9.33 0.26
CA LEU A 226 1.96 -10.77 0.27
C LEU A 226 1.48 -11.31 -1.08
N LYS A 227 0.68 -10.52 -1.80
CA LYS A 227 0.14 -10.87 -3.13
C LYS A 227 1.17 -10.75 -4.26
N LEU A 228 2.29 -10.05 -4.04
CA LEU A 228 3.33 -9.89 -5.05
C LEU A 228 4.18 -11.17 -5.22
N PRO A 229 4.73 -11.43 -6.42
CA PRO A 229 5.79 -12.41 -6.61
C PRO A 229 7.01 -12.07 -5.75
N THR A 230 7.78 -13.08 -5.36
CA THR A 230 8.91 -12.93 -4.41
C THR A 230 9.92 -11.87 -4.84
N ASP A 231 10.29 -11.85 -6.13
CA ASP A 231 11.29 -10.90 -6.65
C ASP A 231 10.78 -9.45 -6.66
N VAL A 232 9.50 -9.25 -6.96
CA VAL A 232 8.87 -7.91 -6.93
C VAL A 232 8.70 -7.47 -5.48
N ARG A 233 8.33 -8.41 -4.60
CA ARG A 233 8.13 -8.14 -3.18
C ARG A 233 9.41 -7.64 -2.52
N SER A 234 10.54 -8.31 -2.71
CA SER A 234 11.82 -7.89 -2.09
C SER A 234 12.20 -6.46 -2.50
N ILE A 235 11.99 -6.12 -3.77
CA ILE A 235 12.25 -4.78 -4.31
C ILE A 235 11.27 -3.73 -3.76
N CYS A 236 9.97 -4.06 -3.67
CA CYS A 236 8.94 -3.18 -3.12
C CYS A 236 9.12 -2.95 -1.61
N MET A 237 9.52 -3.98 -0.86
CA MET A 237 9.81 -3.90 0.58
C MET A 237 10.96 -2.94 0.89
N ALA A 238 12.01 -2.97 0.07
CA ALA A 238 13.16 -2.07 0.19
C ALA A 238 12.86 -0.61 -0.20
N ARG A 239 11.67 -0.34 -0.75
CA ARG A 239 11.33 0.93 -1.40
C ARG A 239 9.87 1.29 -1.16
N ILE A 240 9.50 1.47 0.10
CA ILE A 240 8.15 1.91 0.49
C ILE A 240 8.11 3.43 0.45
N ILE A 241 7.24 4.00 -0.38
CA ILE A 241 7.11 5.44 -0.60
C ILE A 241 5.76 5.88 -0.04
N LEU A 242 5.75 6.69 1.01
CA LEU A 242 4.52 7.26 1.55
C LEU A 242 4.25 8.64 0.94
N VAL A 243 3.14 8.77 0.22
CA VAL A 243 2.68 10.02 -0.42
C VAL A 243 1.27 10.37 0.06
N GLY A 244 0.77 11.53 -0.36
CA GLY A 244 -0.56 12.03 0.02
C GLY A 244 -0.51 13.07 1.14
N GLY A 245 -1.69 13.57 1.53
CA GLY A 245 -1.82 14.53 2.63
C GLY A 245 -1.51 13.89 3.97
N GLY A 246 -1.99 12.66 4.18
CA GLY A 246 -1.83 11.94 5.44
C GLY A 246 -0.41 11.42 5.68
N SER A 247 0.44 11.29 4.66
CA SER A 247 1.84 10.86 4.84
C SER A 247 2.70 11.85 5.61
N LYS A 248 2.23 13.10 5.73
CA LYS A 248 2.88 14.18 6.49
C LYS A 248 2.62 14.09 7.99
N LEU A 249 1.75 13.18 8.43
CA LEU A 249 1.44 12.99 9.84
C LEU A 249 2.73 12.57 10.59
N PRO A 250 3.18 13.34 11.60
CA PRO A 250 4.41 13.03 12.32
C PRO A 250 4.37 11.65 12.99
N GLY A 251 5.45 10.88 12.88
CA GLY A 251 5.56 9.54 13.44
C GLY A 251 4.91 8.42 12.61
N LEU A 252 4.08 8.74 11.61
CA LEU A 252 3.34 7.73 10.83
C LEU A 252 4.27 6.76 10.09
N LYS A 253 5.31 7.26 9.41
CA LYS A 253 6.27 6.43 8.67
C LYS A 253 6.93 5.40 9.60
N SER A 254 7.47 5.88 10.70
CA SER A 254 8.17 5.09 11.71
C SER A 254 7.23 4.06 12.34
N ARG A 255 5.97 4.43 12.62
CA ARG A 255 4.95 3.51 13.12
C ARG A 255 4.63 2.41 12.10
N VAL A 256 4.33 2.78 10.86
CA VAL A 256 3.98 1.82 9.79
C VAL A 256 5.09 0.80 9.58
N LEU A 257 6.35 1.24 9.52
CA LEU A 257 7.48 0.33 9.35
C LEU A 257 7.65 -0.64 10.53
N ASN A 258 7.47 -0.17 11.76
CA ASN A 258 7.59 -1.02 12.96
C ASN A 258 6.44 -2.04 13.07
N GLU A 259 5.21 -1.64 12.75
CA GLU A 259 4.07 -2.58 12.72
C GLU A 259 4.24 -3.59 11.58
N LEU A 260 4.70 -3.13 10.42
CA LEU A 260 4.95 -4.01 9.28
C LEU A 260 6.07 -5.01 9.58
N SER A 261 7.18 -4.58 10.19
CA SER A 261 8.27 -5.50 10.57
C SER A 261 7.79 -6.54 11.57
N THR A 262 7.00 -6.12 12.57
CA THR A 262 6.37 -7.02 13.53
C THR A 262 5.44 -8.02 12.83
N LEU A 263 4.57 -7.57 11.91
CA LEU A 263 3.68 -8.43 11.16
C LEU A 263 4.43 -9.45 10.31
N VAL A 264 5.50 -9.03 9.64
CA VAL A 264 6.34 -9.91 8.82
C VAL A 264 7.02 -10.97 9.68
N GLN A 265 7.58 -10.59 10.83
CA GLN A 265 8.20 -11.52 11.78
C GLN A 265 7.19 -12.54 12.34
N GLN A 266 5.98 -12.10 12.65
CA GLN A 266 4.93 -12.97 13.23
C GLN A 266 4.30 -13.91 12.19
N ARG A 267 4.02 -13.42 10.99
CA ARG A 267 3.19 -14.13 9.99
C ARG A 267 4.00 -14.74 8.85
N GLY A 268 5.20 -14.25 8.59
CA GLY A 268 5.99 -14.59 7.41
C GLY A 268 5.26 -14.23 6.11
N TRP A 269 5.64 -14.88 5.01
CA TRP A 269 5.09 -14.61 3.67
C TRP A 269 4.07 -15.65 3.17
N ASN A 270 3.35 -16.29 4.10
CA ASN A 270 2.35 -17.29 3.75
C ASN A 270 0.96 -16.68 3.64
N ASN A 271 0.31 -16.85 2.47
CA ASN A 271 -1.04 -16.34 2.23
C ASN A 271 -2.14 -17.16 2.95
N VAL A 272 -1.86 -18.43 3.23
CA VAL A 272 -2.80 -19.34 3.89
C VAL A 272 -2.48 -19.38 5.38
N GLN A 273 -3.40 -18.83 6.19
CA GLN A 273 -3.25 -18.66 7.63
C GLN A 273 -4.51 -19.11 8.37
N GLY A 274 -4.38 -19.30 9.69
CA GLY A 274 -5.49 -19.55 10.60
C GLY A 274 -5.37 -20.85 11.38
N LYS A 275 -6.19 -20.97 12.43
CA LYS A 275 -6.18 -22.09 13.38
C LYS A 275 -6.30 -23.45 12.70
N ALA A 276 -7.10 -23.55 11.63
CA ALA A 276 -7.25 -24.78 10.87
C ALA A 276 -5.97 -25.18 10.12
N VAL A 277 -5.25 -24.20 9.57
CA VAL A 277 -3.98 -24.41 8.85
C VAL A 277 -2.88 -24.81 9.83
N GLU A 278 -2.83 -24.14 10.99
CA GLU A 278 -1.91 -24.48 12.08
C GLU A 278 -2.22 -25.86 12.65
N ALA A 279 -3.50 -26.17 12.91
CA ALA A 279 -3.92 -27.50 13.36
C ALA A 279 -3.59 -28.57 12.32
N TYR A 280 -3.78 -28.29 11.02
CA TYR A 280 -3.38 -29.18 9.94
C TYR A 280 -1.87 -29.42 9.92
N ARG A 281 -1.06 -28.34 9.99
CA ARG A 281 0.41 -28.41 10.01
C ARG A 281 0.93 -29.12 11.25
N ASN A 282 0.27 -28.94 12.39
CA ASN A 282 0.65 -29.55 13.66
C ASN A 282 0.10 -30.97 13.82
N ASN A 283 -0.75 -31.45 12.92
CA ASN A 283 -1.33 -32.79 13.01
C ASN A 283 -0.34 -33.85 12.49
N PRO A 284 0.25 -34.67 13.39
CA PRO A 284 1.25 -35.66 13.00
C PRO A 284 0.68 -36.78 12.12
N LYS A 285 -0.65 -37.02 12.15
CA LYS A 285 -1.29 -38.05 11.31
C LYS A 285 -1.32 -37.65 9.83
N LEU A 286 -1.41 -36.35 9.54
CA LEU A 286 -1.44 -35.81 8.17
C LEU A 286 -0.02 -35.56 7.65
N ASN A 287 0.91 -35.12 8.51
CA ASN A 287 2.33 -35.02 8.13
C ASN A 287 2.96 -36.40 7.86
N LYS A 288 2.50 -37.46 8.54
CA LYS A 288 2.90 -38.83 8.20
C LYS A 288 2.41 -39.27 6.82
N ALA A 289 1.32 -38.74 6.26
CA ALA A 289 0.87 -39.09 4.91
C ALA A 289 1.77 -38.52 3.81
N ARG A 290 2.57 -37.50 4.10
CA ARG A 290 3.60 -36.97 3.19
C ARG A 290 4.92 -37.76 3.26
N SER A 291 5.11 -38.57 4.30
CA SER A 291 6.29 -39.41 4.54
C SER A 291 5.95 -40.90 4.63
N ARG A 292 4.72 -41.28 4.28
CA ARG A 292 4.32 -42.68 4.18
C ARG A 292 4.35 -43.04 2.69
N ASN A 293 5.46 -43.65 2.31
CA ASN A 293 5.35 -44.85 1.49
C ASN A 293 4.15 -45.65 2.01
N PHE A 294 3.24 -45.99 1.12
CA PHE A 294 2.04 -46.77 1.39
C PHE A 294 2.46 -48.14 1.92
N ASP A 295 2.69 -48.25 3.23
CA ASP A 295 2.97 -49.52 3.90
C ASP A 295 2.20 -49.50 5.22
N ASP A 296 0.95 -49.97 5.15
CA ASP A 296 0.33 -50.92 6.06
C ASP A 296 -1.20 -50.83 5.97
N GLY A 297 -1.79 -51.75 5.21
CA GLY A 297 -3.16 -52.20 5.35
C GLY A 297 -3.14 -53.72 5.57
N PRO A 298 -3.93 -54.28 6.53
CA PRO A 298 -3.75 -55.65 6.95
C PRO A 298 -4.52 -56.61 6.05
N ILE A 299 -3.85 -57.31 5.13
CA ILE A 299 -4.37 -58.56 4.58
C ILE A 299 -3.18 -59.52 4.38
N PRO A 300 -3.14 -60.67 5.09
CA PRO A 300 -2.15 -61.70 4.80
C PRO A 300 -2.66 -62.49 3.60
N VAL A 301 -1.99 -62.38 2.44
CA VAL A 301 -2.15 -63.37 1.37
C VAL A 301 -0.77 -63.91 1.01
N THR A 302 -0.59 -65.14 1.44
CA THR A 302 0.49 -66.06 1.07
C THR A 302 0.64 -66.22 -0.44
N ALA A 303 1.91 -66.39 -0.84
CA ALA A 303 2.41 -67.04 -2.05
C ALA A 303 2.47 -66.21 -3.35
N GLY A 304 3.68 -65.70 -3.61
CA GLY A 304 4.32 -65.75 -4.94
C GLY A 304 3.70 -64.90 -6.04
N GLN A 305 3.93 -63.59 -6.02
CA GLN A 305 3.81 -62.75 -7.21
C GLN A 305 4.84 -61.61 -7.15
N GLU A 306 5.61 -61.48 -8.24
CA GLU A 306 6.55 -60.38 -8.47
C GLU A 306 5.82 -59.04 -8.32
N VAL A 307 6.32 -58.17 -7.44
CA VAL A 307 5.74 -56.83 -7.24
C VAL A 307 5.88 -56.06 -8.56
N PRO A 308 4.77 -55.58 -9.16
CA PRO A 308 4.80 -54.79 -10.39
C PRO A 308 5.79 -53.62 -10.27
N ALA A 309 6.57 -53.34 -11.31
CA ALA A 309 7.64 -52.33 -11.28
C ALA A 309 7.20 -50.92 -10.84
N TYR A 310 5.91 -50.58 -10.95
CA TYR A 310 5.36 -49.30 -10.48
C TYR A 310 5.11 -49.24 -8.95
N LEU A 311 5.12 -50.39 -8.27
CA LEU A 311 4.96 -50.53 -6.82
C LEU A 311 6.30 -50.74 -6.11
N GLN A 312 7.39 -50.89 -6.86
CA GLN A 312 8.74 -50.92 -6.28
C GLN A 312 9.15 -49.49 -5.89
N PRO A 313 9.78 -49.29 -4.72
CA PRO A 313 10.35 -48.00 -4.38
C PRO A 313 11.34 -47.61 -5.47
N HIS A 314 11.16 -46.43 -6.06
CA HIS A 314 12.17 -45.88 -6.96
C HIS A 314 13.48 -45.75 -6.19
N ASP A 315 14.57 -46.29 -6.76
CA ASP A 315 15.91 -46.04 -6.25
C ASP A 315 16.13 -44.53 -6.16
N GLU A 316 16.69 -44.08 -5.03
CA GLU A 316 16.97 -42.66 -4.82
C GLU A 316 17.85 -42.15 -5.97
N ASP A 317 17.32 -41.20 -6.74
CA ASP A 317 18.04 -40.68 -7.90
C ASP A 317 19.27 -39.92 -7.40
N PRO A 318 20.50 -40.40 -7.67
CA PRO A 318 21.72 -39.73 -7.24
C PRO A 318 21.84 -38.32 -7.83
N ILE A 319 21.15 -38.04 -8.95
CA ILE A 319 21.08 -36.72 -9.56
C ILE A 319 20.20 -35.79 -8.72
N GLU A 320 19.06 -36.27 -8.19
CA GLU A 320 18.19 -35.48 -7.34
C GLU A 320 18.86 -35.14 -6.00
N GLU A 321 19.60 -36.08 -5.41
CA GLU A 321 20.35 -35.82 -4.19
C GLU A 321 21.54 -34.87 -4.43
N ALA A 322 22.23 -35.01 -5.56
CA ALA A 322 23.27 -34.08 -5.98
C ALA A 322 22.71 -32.66 -6.22
N LEU A 323 21.56 -32.53 -6.89
CA LEU A 323 20.85 -31.25 -7.08
C LEU A 323 20.38 -30.66 -5.75
N ARG A 324 19.94 -31.49 -4.79
CA ARG A 324 19.54 -31.04 -3.45
C ARG A 324 20.74 -30.58 -2.62
N ARG A 325 21.89 -31.23 -2.78
CA ARG A 325 23.15 -30.86 -2.12
C ARG A 325 23.78 -29.61 -2.76
N GLU A 326 23.68 -29.45 -4.07
CA GLU A 326 24.08 -28.23 -4.77
C GLU A 326 23.14 -27.07 -4.48
N SER A 327 21.82 -27.28 -4.46
CA SER A 327 20.86 -26.20 -4.12
C SER A 327 21.07 -25.67 -2.70
N ARG A 328 21.37 -26.54 -1.73
CA ARG A 328 21.75 -26.12 -0.37
C ARG A 328 23.08 -25.36 -0.30
N LYS A 329 24.01 -25.61 -1.23
CA LYS A 329 25.31 -24.90 -1.31
C LYS A 329 25.22 -23.60 -2.11
N ARG A 330 24.28 -23.52 -3.05
CA ARG A 330 24.23 -22.49 -4.10
C ARG A 330 23.06 -21.52 -3.97
N ASN A 331 22.04 -21.84 -3.19
CA ASN A 331 21.02 -20.87 -2.82
C ASN A 331 21.55 -20.05 -1.64
N PRO A 332 21.99 -18.78 -1.84
CA PRO A 332 22.00 -17.85 -0.72
C PRO A 332 20.60 -17.87 -0.07
N PRO A 333 20.49 -17.58 1.24
CA PRO A 333 19.17 -17.33 1.83
C PRO A 333 18.44 -16.35 0.92
N MET A 334 17.24 -16.72 0.49
CA MET A 334 16.42 -15.90 -0.39
C MET A 334 16.40 -14.50 0.20
N GLU A 335 17.01 -13.52 -0.48
CA GLU A 335 17.20 -12.18 0.09
C GLU A 335 15.83 -11.60 0.42
N GLU A 336 15.47 -11.64 1.69
CA GLU A 336 14.30 -10.96 2.21
C GLU A 336 14.61 -9.47 2.11
N GLY A 337 13.81 -8.74 1.33
CA GLY A 337 14.02 -7.31 1.18
C GLY A 337 13.96 -6.62 2.55
N SER A 338 14.94 -5.78 2.87
CA SER A 338 14.92 -4.99 4.11
C SER A 338 13.78 -3.97 4.04
N LEU A 339 12.97 -3.82 5.08
CA LEU A 339 11.94 -2.78 5.10
C LEU A 339 12.56 -1.38 5.17
N ARG A 340 12.31 -0.54 4.16
CA ARG A 340 12.83 0.83 4.11
C ARG A 340 11.79 1.79 3.54
N ALA A 341 11.59 2.92 4.22
CA ALA A 341 10.85 4.04 3.69
C ALA A 341 11.77 4.96 2.85
N ILE A 342 11.24 5.49 1.75
CA ILE A 342 11.92 6.42 0.86
C ILE A 342 11.01 7.63 0.64
N ASP A 343 11.61 8.81 0.67
CA ASP A 343 10.90 10.04 0.39
C ASP A 343 10.71 10.27 -1.11
N SER A 344 9.58 10.88 -1.45
CA SER A 344 9.25 11.26 -2.82
C SER A 344 8.81 12.71 -2.86
N LEU A 345 9.17 13.39 -3.95
CA LEU A 345 8.67 14.72 -4.27
C LEU A 345 7.21 14.70 -4.79
N GLY A 346 6.61 13.52 -4.89
CA GLY A 346 5.22 13.31 -5.28
C GLY A 346 4.98 13.28 -6.79
N ALA A 347 3.77 12.87 -7.16
CA ALA A 347 3.40 12.62 -8.55
C ALA A 347 3.53 13.86 -9.45
N TRP A 348 3.22 15.05 -8.94
CA TRP A 348 3.29 16.30 -9.73
C TRP A 348 4.72 16.64 -10.15
N SER A 349 5.66 16.54 -9.21
CA SER A 349 7.10 16.70 -9.47
C SER A 349 7.60 15.66 -10.47
N GLY A 350 7.17 14.40 -10.31
CA GLY A 350 7.50 13.32 -11.24
C GLY A 350 6.96 13.56 -12.65
N GLY A 351 5.72 14.01 -12.78
CA GLY A 351 5.11 14.33 -14.07
C GLY A 351 5.77 15.52 -14.75
N SER A 352 6.14 16.55 -13.98
CA SER A 352 6.94 17.68 -14.49
C SER A 352 8.29 17.20 -15.02
N LEU A 353 9.02 16.38 -14.25
CA LEU A 353 10.31 15.82 -14.64
C LEU A 353 10.22 14.99 -15.93
N LEU A 354 9.29 14.03 -16.00
CA LEU A 354 9.14 13.17 -17.17
C LEU A 354 8.68 13.95 -18.42
N SER A 355 7.87 14.99 -18.24
CA SER A 355 7.48 15.88 -19.35
C SER A 355 8.68 16.61 -19.94
N HIS A 356 9.63 17.06 -19.09
CA HIS A 356 10.89 17.68 -19.56
C HIS A 356 11.81 16.69 -20.28
N LEU A 357 11.83 15.43 -19.83
CA LEU A 357 12.59 14.36 -20.47
C LEU A 357 11.94 13.81 -21.74
N LYS A 358 10.76 14.33 -22.12
CA LYS A 358 9.97 13.89 -23.29
C LYS A 358 9.70 12.39 -23.29
N VAL A 359 9.52 11.80 -22.11
CA VAL A 359 9.14 10.41 -21.98
C VAL A 359 7.70 10.26 -22.49
N PRO A 360 7.42 9.33 -23.42
CA PRO A 360 6.08 9.15 -23.93
C PRO A 360 5.13 8.69 -22.81
N ALA A 361 3.95 9.29 -22.76
CA ALA A 361 2.91 8.89 -21.83
C ALA A 361 2.28 7.56 -22.25
N VAL A 362 1.66 6.86 -21.28
CA VAL A 362 1.00 5.57 -21.51
C VAL A 362 -0.18 5.72 -22.49
N SER A 363 -0.90 6.84 -22.39
CA SER A 363 -1.99 7.19 -23.29
C SER A 363 -1.81 8.63 -23.75
N VAL A 364 -1.82 8.84 -25.06
CA VAL A 364 -1.85 10.16 -25.70
C VAL A 364 -3.09 10.20 -26.56
N ILE A 365 -3.93 11.19 -26.33
CA ILE A 365 -5.24 11.34 -26.95
C ILE A 365 -5.25 12.65 -27.73
N ASP A 366 -5.58 12.56 -29.01
CA ASP A 366 -5.74 13.72 -29.88
C ASP A 366 -7.19 14.21 -29.85
N LYS A 367 -7.37 15.53 -29.93
CA LYS A 367 -8.68 16.17 -29.88
C LYS A 367 -9.65 15.64 -30.94
N ASP A 368 -9.18 15.53 -32.18
CA ASP A 368 -10.04 15.11 -33.30
C ASP A 368 -10.50 13.66 -33.14
N GLN A 369 -9.62 12.79 -32.63
CA GLN A 369 -9.96 11.39 -32.34
C GLN A 369 -10.99 11.28 -31.23
N TRP A 370 -10.83 12.08 -30.16
CA TRP A 370 -11.79 12.11 -29.06
C TRP A 370 -13.14 12.69 -29.48
N LEU A 371 -13.19 13.76 -30.28
CA LEU A 371 -14.45 14.33 -30.75
C LEU A 371 -15.21 13.40 -31.72
N GLN A 372 -14.50 12.56 -32.47
CA GLN A 372 -15.11 11.61 -33.40
C GLN A 372 -15.67 10.37 -32.69
N HIS A 373 -14.93 9.82 -31.73
CA HIS A 373 -15.23 8.50 -31.17
C HIS A 373 -15.52 8.50 -29.66
N GLY A 374 -15.22 9.59 -28.96
CA GLY A 374 -15.26 9.67 -27.50
C GLY A 374 -14.45 8.58 -26.82
N SER A 375 -14.90 8.13 -25.66
CA SER A 375 -14.30 7.01 -24.93
C SER A 375 -14.44 5.65 -25.63
N LEU A 376 -15.42 5.50 -26.53
CA LEU A 376 -15.65 4.25 -27.28
C LEU A 376 -14.61 3.99 -28.37
N GLY A 377 -13.87 5.03 -28.78
CA GLY A 377 -12.74 4.89 -29.72
C GLY A 377 -11.48 4.30 -29.12
N ALA A 378 -11.42 4.16 -27.79
CA ALA A 378 -10.25 3.62 -27.11
C ALA A 378 -10.16 2.10 -27.27
N SER A 379 -9.02 1.62 -27.75
CA SER A 379 -8.70 0.19 -27.73
C SER A 379 -8.58 -0.31 -26.28
N ARG A 380 -9.36 -1.34 -25.94
CA ARG A 380 -9.30 -2.01 -24.63
C ARG A 380 -8.00 -2.81 -24.55
N GLY A 381 -7.28 -2.69 -23.43
CA GLY A 381 -5.96 -3.27 -23.20
C GLY A 381 -5.83 -4.80 -23.25
N GLY A 382 -6.83 -5.52 -23.77
CA GLY A 382 -6.79 -6.95 -24.08
C GLY A 382 -6.62 -7.29 -25.57
N GLU A 383 -6.83 -6.34 -26.49
CA GLU A 383 -6.64 -6.55 -27.93
C GLU A 383 -5.25 -6.07 -28.39
N ILE A 384 -4.20 -6.60 -27.78
CA ILE A 384 -2.87 -6.52 -28.41
C ILE A 384 -2.84 -7.66 -29.44
N SER A 385 -3.16 -7.33 -30.69
CA SER A 385 -2.90 -8.21 -31.82
C SER A 385 -1.45 -8.72 -31.74
N VAL A 386 -1.30 -10.04 -31.63
CA VAL A 386 -0.02 -10.75 -31.51
C VAL A 386 0.94 -10.45 -32.68
N SER A 387 0.44 -9.80 -33.74
CA SER A 387 1.19 -9.38 -34.92
C SER A 387 2.17 -8.22 -34.71
N SER A 388 2.19 -7.54 -33.56
CA SER A 388 3.09 -6.39 -33.32
C SER A 388 4.09 -6.61 -32.17
N ARG A 389 4.55 -7.84 -31.96
CA ARG A 389 5.82 -8.11 -31.25
C ARG A 389 6.99 -7.96 -32.23
N GLN A 390 7.23 -6.75 -32.74
CA GLN A 390 8.52 -6.43 -33.35
C GLN A 390 9.40 -5.73 -32.32
N SER A 391 10.57 -6.33 -32.09
CA SER A 391 11.69 -5.81 -31.31
C SER A 391 11.89 -4.31 -31.55
N MET A 392 11.57 -3.50 -30.54
CA MET A 392 11.77 -2.05 -30.56
C MET A 392 13.27 -1.74 -30.45
N GLY A 393 13.96 -1.72 -31.60
CA GLY A 393 15.32 -1.21 -31.72
C GLY A 393 15.36 0.34 -31.68
N PRO A 394 16.55 0.96 -31.54
CA PRO A 394 16.73 2.40 -31.30
C PRO A 394 16.41 3.34 -32.49
N GLY A 395 15.54 2.92 -33.42
CA GLY A 395 15.20 3.65 -34.65
C GLY A 395 13.71 3.79 -34.93
N ALA A 396 12.82 3.20 -34.12
CA ALA A 396 11.37 3.18 -34.38
C ALA A 396 10.65 4.54 -34.23
N PHE A 397 11.34 5.60 -33.78
CA PHE A 397 10.75 6.93 -33.61
C PHE A 397 10.92 7.86 -34.83
N LYS A 398 11.56 7.41 -35.93
CA LYS A 398 11.82 8.26 -37.12
C LYS A 398 11.43 7.61 -38.44
N THR A 399 10.16 7.24 -38.62
CA THR A 399 9.59 7.07 -39.97
C THR A 399 8.21 7.72 -40.04
N ALA A 400 8.19 8.96 -40.50
CA ALA A 400 7.04 9.63 -41.05
C ALA A 400 6.95 9.25 -42.54
N GLY A 401 5.95 8.46 -42.92
CA GLY A 401 5.70 8.10 -44.32
C GLY A 401 5.29 6.63 -44.49
N GLY A 402 3.99 6.34 -44.43
CA GLY A 402 3.43 5.02 -44.73
C GLY A 402 2.04 4.85 -44.14
N GLY A 403 1.01 4.95 -44.97
CA GLY A 403 -0.41 4.87 -44.59
C GLY A 403 -0.86 3.45 -44.26
N GLY A 404 -0.90 3.15 -42.96
CA GLY A 404 -1.60 2.00 -42.36
C GLY A 404 -2.15 2.42 -41.00
N ASP A 405 -3.37 1.99 -40.67
CA ASP A 405 -4.19 2.36 -39.51
C ASP A 405 -3.44 2.85 -38.26
N ARG A 406 -3.33 4.17 -38.13
CA ARG A 406 -2.87 4.88 -36.92
C ARG A 406 -4.06 5.42 -36.08
N SER A 407 -5.24 4.83 -36.20
CA SER A 407 -6.44 5.25 -35.47
C SER A 407 -6.60 4.58 -34.09
N SER A 408 -5.73 3.62 -33.74
CA SER A 408 -5.79 2.95 -32.44
C SER A 408 -5.00 3.71 -31.38
N TRP A 409 -5.73 4.40 -30.49
CA TRP A 409 -5.21 4.89 -29.20
C TRP A 409 -5.84 4.07 -28.07
N THR A 410 -5.21 4.05 -26.89
CA THR A 410 -5.68 3.25 -25.75
C THR A 410 -5.84 4.13 -24.52
N LEU A 411 -6.82 3.81 -23.67
CA LEU A 411 -6.93 4.37 -22.32
C LEU A 411 -6.05 3.61 -21.31
N GLY A 412 -5.33 2.56 -21.73
CA GLY A 412 -4.37 1.84 -20.89
C GLY A 412 -5.01 1.32 -19.59
N LEU A 413 -4.54 1.83 -18.45
CA LEU A 413 -5.01 1.47 -17.11
C LEU A 413 -6.44 1.96 -16.80
N TRP A 414 -6.96 2.89 -17.60
CA TRP A 414 -8.26 3.54 -17.40
C TRP A 414 -9.35 3.06 -18.38
N ALA A 415 -9.05 2.03 -19.20
CA ALA A 415 -9.93 1.49 -20.25
C ALA A 415 -11.03 0.54 -19.73
#